data_AF-A0AAU1CCW3-F1
#
_entry.id   AF-A0AAU1CCW3-F1
#
_cell.length_a   1.000
_cell.length_b   1.000
_cell.length_c   1.000
_cell.angle_alpha   90.00
_cell.angle_beta   90.00
_cell.angle_gamma   90.00
#
_symmetry.space_group_name_H-M   'P 1'
#
loop_
_entity.id
_entity.type
_entity.pdbx_description
1 polymer ?
#
loop_
_entity_poly.entity_id
_entity_poly.type
_entity_poly.pdbx_seq_one_letter_code
_entity_poly.pdbx_strand_id
1 'polypeptide(L)'
;MLVAPDPVEAAEEVHRRLDALDPPVRHRTLRLLVAGMPVENEERARALARVLVRTGTGYLAVCTGLALLTELGESQDVPYLRTLGRLRTLAYPVIHALDVLDRPAGALLELRNHREPVTFGPLLAALDAGDRTAVRGRLAALEGDLAPDVARRVAEAFRLADLLTAVPGLPIREGAALVARTGRLLFLMTTLRDYRPEILSYLDAPRAYAAFARGAGLLPATLDHHALLLSAVQELSTGPTVLHAWGPGRREAALSQLMAVLRRPEWWVVPDGEGDESGVRWRVAWVRRTRAQVLGAPQAPGARLRIAIHERDPEIRPPSRRVFLSTGVRSSRTTSAGGPPTPRRSCCSPAPCGPRTNRARCGLPRRTARRAVAGRCMSPCGGTGIRSSGPAGEAPFRRVADVNCPNSASTHPRTTPRSPVRRATRAGCGRAARLVAAGLRGRPDLLARWSVRFDWAGTAFRDPDETLVSLLHDVEDGHVRQILWHIPEDGTPPEDRAAAALRRLSEEDPRAYGR
;
A
#
# COMPACT_ATOMS: atom_id res chain seq x y z
N MET A 1 15.52 -34.02 -6.47
CA MET A 1 14.29 -34.27 -7.25
C MET A 1 14.45 -34.05 -8.75
N LEU A 2 15.51 -33.37 -9.23
CA LEU A 2 15.76 -33.14 -10.67
C LEU A 2 16.76 -34.14 -11.31
N VAL A 3 16.99 -35.29 -10.67
CA VAL A 3 18.00 -36.28 -11.12
C VAL A 3 17.39 -37.31 -12.09
N ALA A 4 16.08 -37.51 -12.07
CA ALA A 4 15.40 -38.41 -13.00
C ALA A 4 15.55 -37.89 -14.46
N PRO A 5 15.84 -38.76 -15.43
CA PRO A 5 16.07 -38.36 -16.81
C PRO A 5 14.79 -37.88 -17.51
N ASP A 6 13.61 -38.37 -17.08
CA ASP A 6 12.30 -38.06 -17.66
C ASP A 6 11.46 -37.13 -16.74
N PRO A 7 10.96 -35.98 -17.23
CA PRO A 7 10.04 -35.13 -16.48
C PRO A 7 8.72 -35.80 -16.07
N VAL A 8 8.30 -36.87 -16.75
CA VAL A 8 7.09 -37.64 -16.40
C VAL A 8 7.32 -38.46 -15.13
N GLU A 9 8.38 -39.27 -15.09
CA GLU A 9 8.75 -40.04 -13.89
C GLU A 9 9.00 -39.11 -12.69
N ALA A 10 9.65 -37.96 -12.94
CA ALA A 10 9.85 -36.95 -11.91
C ALA A 10 8.52 -36.37 -11.39
N ALA A 11 7.52 -36.19 -12.25
CA ALA A 11 6.20 -35.71 -11.85
C ALA A 11 5.43 -36.75 -11.02
N GLU A 12 5.55 -38.03 -11.33
CA GLU A 12 4.97 -39.12 -10.53
C GLU A 12 5.62 -39.20 -9.14
N GLU A 13 6.95 -39.04 -9.07
CA GLU A 13 7.69 -38.96 -7.81
C GLU A 13 7.22 -37.77 -6.95
N VAL A 14 7.02 -36.60 -7.58
CA VAL A 14 6.49 -35.41 -6.90
C VAL A 14 5.11 -35.69 -6.32
N HIS A 15 4.18 -36.28 -7.09
CA HIS A 15 2.86 -36.65 -6.59
C HIS A 15 2.96 -37.54 -5.35
N ARG A 16 3.68 -38.66 -5.47
CA ARG A 16 3.80 -39.63 -4.39
C ARG A 16 4.38 -39.01 -3.12
N ARG A 17 5.36 -38.11 -3.24
CA ARG A 17 5.93 -37.41 -2.09
C ARG A 17 4.98 -36.40 -1.48
N LEU A 18 4.25 -35.64 -2.29
CA LEU A 18 3.28 -34.65 -1.78
C LEU A 18 2.12 -35.34 -1.08
N ASP A 19 1.65 -36.48 -1.60
CA ASP A 19 0.57 -37.27 -1.00
C ASP A 19 1.00 -37.95 0.30
N ALA A 20 2.30 -38.22 0.47
CA ALA A 20 2.87 -38.77 1.70
C ALA A 20 3.16 -37.72 2.79
N LEU A 21 2.92 -36.42 2.55
CA LEU A 21 3.13 -35.37 3.56
C LEU A 21 1.99 -35.35 4.58
N ASP A 22 2.33 -35.60 5.85
CA ASP A 22 1.41 -35.48 6.98
C ASP A 22 1.99 -34.50 8.04
N PRO A 23 1.35 -33.34 8.31
CA PRO A 23 0.08 -32.88 7.74
C PRO A 23 0.21 -32.34 6.30
N PRO A 24 -0.89 -32.27 5.54
CA PRO A 24 -0.89 -31.76 4.17
C PRO A 24 -0.40 -30.30 4.11
N VAL A 25 0.56 -30.04 3.22
CA VAL A 25 1.15 -28.71 3.05
C VAL A 25 0.20 -27.78 2.31
N ARG A 26 -0.11 -26.62 2.91
CA ARG A 26 -0.92 -25.59 2.24
C ARG A 26 -0.16 -24.98 1.05
N HIS A 27 -0.86 -24.67 -0.05
CA HIS A 27 -0.28 -24.04 -1.25
C HIS A 27 0.65 -22.85 -0.95
N ARG A 28 0.30 -21.99 0.01
CA ARG A 28 1.12 -20.82 0.37
C ARG A 28 2.49 -21.24 0.93
N THR A 29 2.52 -22.29 1.76
CA THR A 29 3.74 -22.85 2.34
C THR A 29 4.55 -23.54 1.25
N LEU A 30 3.89 -24.35 0.41
CA LEU A 30 4.52 -25.01 -0.73
C LEU A 30 5.24 -24.01 -1.65
N ARG A 31 4.58 -22.91 -2.00
CA ARG A 31 5.20 -21.86 -2.81
C ARG A 31 6.45 -21.27 -2.14
N LEU A 32 6.41 -20.99 -0.85
CA LEU A 32 7.58 -20.47 -0.13
C LEU A 32 8.73 -21.48 -0.05
N LEU A 33 8.42 -22.78 -0.01
CA LEU A 33 9.42 -23.84 -0.02
C LEU A 33 10.06 -24.00 -1.41
N VAL A 34 9.25 -23.90 -2.47
CA VAL A 34 9.72 -24.01 -3.86
C VAL A 34 10.47 -22.74 -4.29
N ALA A 35 9.99 -21.56 -3.88
CA ALA A 35 10.62 -20.28 -4.16
C ALA A 35 11.99 -20.20 -3.47
N GLY A 36 13.06 -20.25 -4.27
CA GLY A 36 14.44 -20.23 -3.77
C GLY A 36 15.10 -21.59 -3.67
N MET A 37 14.44 -22.68 -4.08
CA MET A 37 15.14 -23.95 -4.31
C MET A 37 16.18 -23.75 -5.42
N PRO A 38 17.45 -24.16 -5.21
CA PRO A 38 18.44 -24.14 -6.28
C PRO A 38 18.01 -25.14 -7.37
N VAL A 39 17.95 -24.65 -8.60
CA VAL A 39 17.62 -25.43 -9.78
C VAL A 39 18.91 -25.63 -10.57
N GLU A 40 19.44 -26.85 -10.59
CA GLU A 40 20.69 -27.17 -11.30
C GLU A 40 20.52 -27.17 -12.83
N ASN A 41 19.33 -27.53 -13.31
CA ASN A 41 18.97 -27.54 -14.73
C ASN A 41 17.59 -26.90 -14.90
N GLU A 42 17.58 -25.63 -15.30
CA GLU A 42 16.35 -24.84 -15.47
C GLU A 42 15.43 -25.41 -16.54
N GLU A 43 15.98 -25.96 -17.63
CA GLU A 43 15.20 -26.54 -18.72
C GLU A 43 14.44 -27.78 -18.26
N ARG A 44 15.12 -28.69 -17.53
CA ARG A 44 14.49 -29.87 -16.94
C ARG A 44 13.45 -29.51 -15.89
N ALA A 45 13.74 -28.53 -15.04
CA ALA A 45 12.78 -28.08 -14.03
C ALA A 45 11.55 -27.41 -14.66
N ARG A 46 11.73 -26.65 -15.75
CA ARG A 46 10.65 -26.07 -16.54
C ARG A 46 9.82 -27.16 -17.22
N ALA A 47 10.45 -28.19 -17.79
CA ALA A 47 9.77 -29.33 -18.37
C ALA A 47 8.93 -30.08 -17.32
N LEU A 48 9.50 -30.38 -16.15
CA LEU A 48 8.79 -30.96 -15.01
C LEU A 48 7.62 -30.08 -14.56
N ALA A 49 7.83 -28.78 -14.44
CA ALA A 49 6.77 -27.84 -14.06
C ALA A 49 5.61 -27.89 -15.05
N ARG A 50 5.90 -27.88 -16.35
CA ARG A 50 4.88 -28.02 -17.42
C ARG A 50 4.13 -29.34 -17.33
N VAL A 51 4.82 -30.45 -17.08
CA VAL A 51 4.19 -31.77 -16.88
C VAL A 51 3.27 -31.72 -15.66
N LEU A 52 3.75 -31.26 -14.50
CA LEU A 52 2.96 -31.17 -13.27
C LEU A 52 1.69 -30.34 -13.43
N VAL A 53 1.75 -29.20 -14.13
CA VAL A 53 0.56 -28.37 -14.35
C VAL A 53 -0.40 -29.04 -15.36
N ARG A 54 0.11 -29.72 -16.39
CA ARG A 54 -0.69 -30.30 -17.49
C ARG A 54 -1.32 -31.65 -17.16
N THR A 55 -0.59 -32.52 -16.50
CA THR A 55 -0.99 -33.91 -16.25
C THR A 55 -1.23 -34.18 -14.77
N GLY A 56 -0.97 -33.20 -13.90
CA GLY A 56 -1.18 -33.34 -12.47
C GLY A 56 -2.63 -33.61 -12.12
N THR A 57 -2.87 -34.69 -11.38
CA THR A 57 -4.21 -35.08 -10.91
C THR A 57 -4.52 -34.52 -9.53
N GLY A 58 -3.48 -34.17 -8.75
CA GLY A 58 -3.60 -33.59 -7.41
C GLY A 58 -3.44 -32.07 -7.39
N TYR A 59 -4.22 -31.38 -6.53
CA TYR A 59 -4.13 -29.93 -6.34
C TYR A 59 -2.72 -29.47 -5.96
N LEU A 60 -2.03 -30.21 -5.07
CA LEU A 60 -0.68 -29.86 -4.63
C LEU A 60 0.35 -30.02 -5.74
N ALA A 61 0.25 -31.07 -6.56
CA ALA A 61 1.16 -31.27 -7.68
C ALA A 61 1.03 -30.15 -8.72
N VAL A 62 -0.21 -29.78 -9.07
CA VAL A 62 -0.47 -28.63 -9.95
C VAL A 62 0.07 -27.33 -9.32
N CYS A 63 -0.15 -27.11 -8.02
CA CYS A 63 0.40 -25.94 -7.33
C CYS A 63 1.94 -25.94 -7.28
N THR A 64 2.60 -27.09 -7.16
CA THR A 64 4.07 -27.21 -7.27
C THR A 64 4.53 -26.81 -8.66
N GLY A 65 3.87 -27.31 -9.70
CA GLY A 65 4.15 -26.92 -11.08
C GLY A 65 3.98 -25.41 -11.29
N LEU A 66 2.91 -24.80 -10.77
CA LEU A 66 2.68 -23.36 -10.85
C LEU A 66 3.73 -22.55 -10.08
N ALA A 67 4.15 -23.02 -8.91
CA ALA A 67 5.21 -22.38 -8.13
C ALA A 67 6.55 -22.40 -8.87
N LEU A 68 6.89 -23.51 -9.53
CA LEU A 68 8.08 -23.61 -10.38
C LEU A 68 7.98 -22.69 -11.61
N LEU A 69 6.83 -22.65 -12.29
CA LEU A 69 6.59 -21.75 -13.43
C LEU A 69 6.61 -20.27 -13.04
N THR A 70 6.44 -19.92 -11.76
CA THR A 70 6.58 -18.52 -11.32
C THR A 70 7.99 -18.00 -11.54
N GLU A 71 9.02 -18.84 -11.34
CA GLU A 71 10.43 -18.46 -11.53
C GLU A 71 10.96 -18.87 -12.91
N LEU A 72 10.50 -20.00 -13.45
CA LEU A 72 11.06 -20.60 -14.67
C LEU A 72 10.18 -20.42 -15.90
N GLY A 73 8.94 -19.95 -15.73
CA GLY A 73 7.98 -19.87 -16.83
C GLY A 73 8.37 -18.85 -17.89
N GLU A 74 7.79 -19.03 -19.06
CA GLU A 74 8.01 -18.19 -20.25
C GLU A 74 6.67 -17.65 -20.76
N SER A 75 6.72 -16.70 -21.70
CA SER A 75 5.51 -16.12 -22.31
C SER A 75 4.60 -17.17 -22.97
N GLN A 76 5.16 -18.27 -23.46
CA GLN A 76 4.43 -19.39 -24.04
C GLN A 76 3.56 -20.17 -23.05
N ASP A 77 3.83 -20.06 -21.75
CA ASP A 77 3.04 -20.71 -20.70
C ASP A 77 1.75 -19.92 -20.37
N VAL A 78 1.70 -18.63 -20.72
CA VAL A 78 0.59 -17.72 -20.37
C VAL A 78 -0.78 -18.16 -20.89
N PRO A 79 -0.97 -18.54 -22.18
CA PRO A 79 -2.29 -18.93 -22.69
C PRO A 79 -2.87 -20.14 -21.94
N TYR A 80 -2.00 -21.08 -21.58
CA TYR A 80 -2.38 -22.27 -20.84
C TYR A 80 -2.76 -21.93 -19.39
N LEU A 81 -1.95 -21.11 -18.71
CA LEU A 81 -2.26 -20.61 -17.37
C LEU A 81 -3.59 -19.84 -17.33
N ARG A 82 -3.87 -18.99 -18.32
CA ARG A 82 -5.16 -18.29 -18.43
C ARG A 82 -6.36 -19.24 -18.49
N THR A 83 -6.21 -20.38 -19.15
CA THR A 83 -7.26 -21.41 -19.23
C THR A 83 -7.43 -22.10 -17.89
N LEU A 84 -6.32 -22.53 -17.27
CA LEU A 84 -6.32 -23.19 -15.97
C LEU A 84 -6.92 -22.32 -14.86
N GLY A 85 -6.63 -21.02 -14.89
CA GLY A 85 -7.11 -20.05 -13.91
C GLY A 85 -8.62 -19.86 -13.88
N ARG A 86 -9.35 -20.34 -14.90
CA ARG A 86 -10.82 -20.37 -14.91
C ARG A 86 -11.39 -21.38 -13.91
N LEU A 87 -10.58 -22.34 -13.47
CA LEU A 87 -10.94 -23.26 -12.40
C LEU A 87 -10.83 -22.53 -11.07
N ARG A 88 -11.97 -22.35 -10.38
CA ARG A 88 -12.08 -21.53 -9.16
C ARG A 88 -11.06 -21.93 -8.07
N THR A 89 -10.75 -23.22 -7.95
CA THR A 89 -9.76 -23.74 -6.99
C THR A 89 -8.32 -23.34 -7.32
N LEU A 90 -8.00 -23.15 -8.60
CA LEU A 90 -6.66 -22.81 -9.09
C LEU A 90 -6.49 -21.33 -9.45
N ALA A 91 -7.56 -20.54 -9.45
CA ALA A 91 -7.54 -19.12 -9.80
C ALA A 91 -6.42 -18.36 -9.08
N TYR A 92 -6.31 -18.50 -7.75
CA TYR A 92 -5.33 -17.76 -6.97
C TYR A 92 -3.88 -18.22 -7.20
N PRO A 93 -3.53 -19.52 -7.15
CA PRO A 93 -2.21 -20.00 -7.57
C PRO A 93 -1.81 -19.54 -8.98
N VAL A 94 -2.74 -19.57 -9.93
CA VAL A 94 -2.49 -19.14 -11.31
C VAL A 94 -2.26 -17.62 -11.41
N ILE A 95 -3.08 -16.80 -10.73
CA ILE A 95 -2.89 -15.34 -10.68
C ILE A 95 -1.49 -15.01 -10.17
N HIS A 96 -0.99 -15.71 -9.15
CA HIS A 96 0.37 -15.49 -8.65
C HIS A 96 1.47 -15.80 -9.65
N ALA A 97 1.34 -16.91 -10.40
CA ALA A 97 2.29 -17.22 -11.46
C ALA A 97 2.22 -16.18 -12.58
N LEU A 98 1.01 -15.78 -12.99
CA LEU A 98 0.79 -14.75 -14.00
C LEU A 98 1.28 -13.37 -13.56
N ASP A 99 1.23 -13.00 -12.28
CA ASP A 99 1.74 -11.71 -11.80
C ASP A 99 3.24 -11.51 -12.06
N VAL A 100 3.98 -12.61 -12.19
CA VAL A 100 5.40 -12.63 -12.57
C VAL A 100 5.57 -12.73 -14.08
N LEU A 101 4.82 -13.62 -14.75
CA LEU A 101 4.99 -13.90 -16.19
C LEU A 101 4.32 -12.88 -17.12
N ASP A 102 3.07 -12.51 -16.85
CA ASP A 102 2.25 -11.58 -17.62
C ASP A 102 1.23 -10.93 -16.68
N ARG A 103 1.67 -9.88 -15.99
CA ARG A 103 0.88 -9.17 -14.97
C ARG A 103 -0.49 -8.69 -15.48
N PRO A 104 -0.63 -8.14 -16.72
CA PRO A 104 -1.94 -7.90 -17.32
C PRO A 104 -2.85 -9.14 -17.36
N ALA A 105 -2.33 -10.32 -17.70
CA ALA A 105 -3.13 -11.55 -17.68
C ALA A 105 -3.59 -11.94 -16.27
N GLY A 106 -2.70 -11.85 -15.28
CA GLY A 106 -3.02 -12.12 -13.88
C GLY A 106 -4.11 -11.18 -13.37
N ALA A 107 -3.99 -9.90 -13.66
CA ALA A 107 -4.97 -8.89 -13.31
C ALA A 107 -6.34 -9.13 -13.97
N LEU A 108 -6.38 -9.49 -15.25
CA LEU A 108 -7.62 -9.84 -15.94
C LEU A 108 -8.31 -11.06 -15.31
N LEU A 109 -7.54 -12.06 -14.96
CA LEU A 109 -8.06 -13.25 -14.30
C LEU A 109 -8.60 -12.93 -12.91
N GLU A 110 -7.94 -12.05 -12.16
CA GLU A 110 -8.42 -11.59 -10.86
C GLU A 110 -9.73 -10.81 -10.97
N LEU A 111 -9.84 -9.88 -11.92
CA LEU A 111 -11.07 -9.13 -12.15
C LEU A 111 -12.24 -10.02 -12.55
N ARG A 112 -11.99 -11.07 -13.37
CA ARG A 112 -13.02 -12.07 -13.72
C ARG A 112 -13.50 -12.89 -12.53
N ASN A 113 -12.61 -13.16 -11.58
CA ASN A 113 -12.92 -13.92 -10.37
C ASN A 113 -13.40 -13.02 -9.21
N HIS A 114 -13.48 -11.71 -9.42
CA HIS A 114 -13.89 -10.76 -8.40
C HIS A 114 -15.37 -10.96 -8.04
N ARG A 115 -15.71 -10.75 -6.75
CA ARG A 115 -17.07 -10.93 -6.22
C ARG A 115 -18.12 -9.94 -6.72
N GLU A 116 -17.73 -9.01 -7.60
CA GLU A 116 -18.62 -7.98 -8.18
C GLU A 116 -18.61 -8.07 -9.72
N PRO A 117 -19.17 -9.14 -10.32
CA PRO A 117 -19.10 -9.34 -11.76
C PRO A 117 -19.83 -8.25 -12.56
N VAL A 118 -20.87 -7.65 -11.97
CA VAL A 118 -21.69 -6.61 -12.62
C VAL A 118 -20.88 -5.37 -12.95
N THR A 119 -19.97 -4.97 -12.05
CA THR A 119 -19.14 -3.76 -12.21
C THR A 119 -18.17 -3.88 -13.39
N PHE A 120 -17.55 -5.06 -13.56
CA PHE A 120 -16.51 -5.26 -14.57
C PHE A 120 -16.99 -5.96 -15.84
N GLY A 121 -18.17 -6.59 -15.82
CA GLY A 121 -18.71 -7.35 -16.95
C GLY A 121 -18.68 -6.59 -18.29
N PRO A 122 -19.23 -5.37 -18.39
CA PRO A 122 -19.19 -4.60 -19.63
C PRO A 122 -17.78 -4.24 -20.09
N LEU A 123 -16.86 -3.98 -19.15
CA LEU A 123 -15.48 -3.62 -19.45
C LEU A 123 -14.67 -4.84 -19.92
N LEU A 124 -14.88 -6.00 -19.32
CA LEU A 124 -14.29 -7.27 -19.71
C LEU A 124 -14.83 -7.74 -21.07
N ALA A 125 -16.14 -7.58 -21.33
CA ALA A 125 -16.74 -7.90 -22.62
C ALA A 125 -16.17 -7.04 -23.76
N ALA A 126 -15.97 -5.74 -23.54
CA ALA A 126 -15.32 -4.85 -24.51
C ALA A 126 -13.89 -5.29 -24.83
N LEU A 127 -13.16 -5.76 -23.82
CA LEU A 127 -11.81 -6.27 -24.00
C LEU A 127 -11.79 -7.60 -24.78
N ASP A 128 -12.69 -8.52 -24.47
CA ASP A 128 -12.81 -9.80 -25.17
C ASP A 128 -13.20 -9.61 -26.65
N ALA A 129 -13.99 -8.58 -26.95
CA ALA A 129 -14.31 -8.16 -28.31
C ALA A 129 -13.15 -7.45 -29.04
N GLY A 130 -12.06 -7.11 -28.33
CA GLY A 130 -10.95 -6.32 -28.90
C GLY A 130 -11.31 -4.86 -29.19
N ASP A 131 -12.46 -4.36 -28.70
CA ASP A 131 -12.93 -3.00 -28.94
C ASP A 131 -12.24 -2.01 -27.99
N ARG A 132 -11.12 -1.45 -28.45
CA ARG A 132 -10.35 -0.44 -27.71
C ARG A 132 -11.13 0.83 -27.43
N THR A 133 -12.12 1.18 -28.24
CA THR A 133 -12.94 2.39 -28.03
C THR A 133 -13.94 2.14 -26.92
N ALA A 134 -14.63 1.00 -26.94
CA ALA A 134 -15.50 0.59 -25.85
C ALA A 134 -14.73 0.42 -24.53
N VAL A 135 -13.52 -0.16 -24.55
CA VAL A 135 -12.68 -0.26 -23.33
C VAL A 135 -12.41 1.13 -22.74
N ARG A 136 -12.02 2.12 -23.56
CA ARG A 136 -11.76 3.50 -23.09
C ARG A 136 -13.02 4.14 -22.52
N GLY A 137 -14.14 4.08 -23.24
CA GLY A 137 -15.41 4.65 -22.79
C GLY A 137 -15.90 4.01 -21.49
N ARG A 138 -15.85 2.68 -21.38
CA ARG A 138 -16.26 1.95 -20.18
C ARG A 138 -15.31 2.18 -19.00
N LEU A 139 -14.01 2.27 -19.25
CA LEU A 139 -13.04 2.59 -18.20
C LEU A 139 -13.28 4.02 -17.69
N ALA A 140 -13.47 4.99 -18.58
CA ALA A 140 -13.76 6.38 -18.19
C ALA A 140 -15.08 6.51 -17.40
N ALA A 141 -16.09 5.71 -17.75
CA ALA A 141 -17.38 5.63 -17.06
C ALA A 141 -17.38 4.71 -15.84
N LEU A 142 -16.26 4.06 -15.50
CA LEU A 142 -16.19 3.16 -14.36
C LEU A 142 -16.44 3.95 -13.08
N GLU A 143 -17.56 3.66 -12.42
CA GLU A 143 -17.94 4.31 -11.17
C GLU A 143 -17.21 3.69 -9.97
N GLY A 144 -17.42 4.27 -8.79
CA GLY A 144 -17.20 3.57 -7.53
C GLY A 144 -15.88 3.85 -6.79
N ASP A 145 -15.98 3.64 -5.47
CA ASP A 145 -14.91 3.54 -4.50
C ASP A 145 -14.25 2.16 -4.63
N LEU A 146 -13.33 2.01 -5.59
CA LEU A 146 -12.60 0.75 -5.77
C LEU A 146 -11.61 0.57 -4.63
N ALA A 147 -11.53 -0.66 -4.14
CA ALA A 147 -10.45 -1.04 -3.25
C ALA A 147 -9.08 -0.83 -3.95
N PRO A 148 -8.00 -0.53 -3.21
CA PRO A 148 -6.74 -0.09 -3.81
C PRO A 148 -6.08 -1.16 -4.69
N ASP A 149 -6.24 -2.42 -4.29
CA ASP A 149 -5.80 -3.61 -5.00
C ASP A 149 -6.59 -3.80 -6.29
N VAL A 150 -7.91 -3.63 -6.23
CA VAL A 150 -8.79 -3.68 -7.41
C VAL A 150 -8.46 -2.55 -8.38
N ALA A 151 -8.19 -1.33 -7.90
CA ALA A 151 -7.76 -0.22 -8.74
C ALA A 151 -6.45 -0.56 -9.47
N ARG A 152 -5.47 -1.16 -8.78
CA ARG A 152 -4.24 -1.69 -9.41
C ARG A 152 -4.56 -2.73 -10.47
N ARG A 153 -5.42 -3.71 -10.17
CA ARG A 153 -5.80 -4.75 -11.15
C ARG A 153 -6.45 -4.17 -12.38
N VAL A 154 -7.34 -3.18 -12.24
CA VAL A 154 -7.90 -2.44 -13.40
C VAL A 154 -6.75 -1.80 -14.20
N ALA A 155 -5.82 -1.11 -13.55
CA ALA A 155 -4.74 -0.46 -14.29
C ALA A 155 -3.81 -1.43 -15.04
N GLU A 156 -3.47 -2.57 -14.42
CA GLU A 156 -2.64 -3.62 -15.02
C GLU A 156 -3.37 -4.33 -16.17
N ALA A 157 -4.62 -4.74 -15.95
CA ALA A 157 -5.44 -5.47 -16.91
C ALA A 157 -5.63 -4.68 -18.22
N PHE A 158 -5.89 -3.38 -18.12
CA PHE A 158 -6.16 -2.52 -19.27
C PHE A 158 -4.94 -1.73 -19.74
N ARG A 159 -3.73 -2.05 -19.22
CA ARG A 159 -2.47 -1.37 -19.56
C ARG A 159 -2.64 0.15 -19.56
N LEU A 160 -3.06 0.70 -18.42
CA LEU A 160 -3.51 2.08 -18.28
C LEU A 160 -2.54 3.12 -18.86
N ALA A 161 -1.23 2.89 -18.72
CA ALA A 161 -0.21 3.76 -19.31
C ALA A 161 -0.29 3.81 -20.83
N ASP A 162 -0.52 2.68 -21.50
CA ASP A 162 -0.63 2.58 -22.95
C ASP A 162 -1.92 3.26 -23.45
N LEU A 163 -3.05 3.09 -22.74
CA LEU A 163 -4.31 3.80 -23.06
C LEU A 163 -4.12 5.32 -23.03
N LEU A 164 -3.37 5.83 -22.06
CA LEU A 164 -3.09 7.27 -21.98
C LEU A 164 -2.17 7.79 -23.10
N THR A 165 -1.36 6.94 -23.73
CA THR A 165 -0.54 7.38 -24.88
C THR A 165 -1.39 7.72 -26.09
N ALA A 166 -2.60 7.18 -26.20
CA ALA A 166 -3.54 7.46 -27.28
C ALA A 166 -4.33 8.77 -27.08
N VAL A 167 -4.32 9.35 -25.88
CA VAL A 167 -5.11 10.55 -25.52
C VAL A 167 -4.97 11.73 -26.50
N PRO A 168 -3.77 12.06 -27.02
CA PRO A 168 -3.63 13.17 -27.97
C PRO A 168 -4.46 13.02 -29.26
N GLY A 169 -4.82 11.79 -29.64
CA GLY A 169 -5.66 11.52 -30.81
C GLY A 169 -7.16 11.40 -30.51
N LEU A 170 -7.59 11.63 -29.25
CA LEU A 170 -8.98 11.45 -28.85
C LEU A 170 -9.76 12.76 -28.87
N PRO A 171 -11.10 12.70 -29.03
CA PRO A 171 -11.96 13.86 -28.75
C PRO A 171 -11.69 14.40 -27.34
N ILE A 172 -11.63 15.73 -27.21
CA ILE A 172 -11.23 16.42 -25.95
C ILE A 172 -12.00 15.88 -24.74
N ARG A 173 -13.33 15.71 -24.86
CA ARG A 173 -14.17 15.20 -23.77
C ARG A 173 -13.80 13.77 -23.35
N GLU A 174 -13.55 12.89 -24.32
CA GLU A 174 -13.16 11.50 -24.06
C GLU A 174 -11.75 11.44 -23.44
N GLY A 175 -10.81 12.21 -23.99
CA GLY A 175 -9.46 12.33 -23.45
C GLY A 175 -9.46 12.85 -22.01
N ALA A 176 -10.23 13.91 -21.72
CA ALA A 176 -10.37 14.46 -20.37
C ALA A 176 -10.96 13.44 -19.39
N ALA A 177 -12.01 12.72 -19.77
CA ALA A 177 -12.63 11.70 -18.92
C ALA A 177 -11.66 10.55 -18.59
N LEU A 178 -10.90 10.07 -19.58
CA LEU A 178 -9.90 9.02 -19.38
C LEU A 178 -8.72 9.48 -18.49
N VAL A 179 -8.25 10.72 -18.68
CA VAL A 179 -7.21 11.32 -17.83
C VAL A 179 -7.72 11.45 -16.39
N ALA A 180 -8.95 11.94 -16.19
CA ALA A 180 -9.55 12.09 -14.88
C ALA A 180 -9.66 10.72 -14.17
N ARG A 181 -10.19 9.70 -14.86
CA ARG A 181 -10.29 8.35 -14.29
C ARG A 181 -8.93 7.77 -13.96
N THR A 182 -7.94 7.96 -14.82
CA THR A 182 -6.58 7.48 -14.56
C THR A 182 -6.01 8.10 -13.29
N GLY A 183 -6.13 9.42 -13.13
CA GLY A 183 -5.70 10.09 -11.91
C GLY A 183 -6.39 9.52 -10.67
N ARG A 184 -7.69 9.21 -10.75
CA ARG A 184 -8.45 8.63 -9.62
C ARG A 184 -7.94 7.22 -9.29
N LEU A 185 -7.73 6.37 -10.29
CA LEU A 185 -7.16 5.03 -10.09
C LEU A 185 -5.77 5.09 -9.45
N LEU A 186 -4.86 5.92 -9.97
CA LEU A 186 -3.53 6.10 -9.40
C LEU A 186 -3.61 6.56 -7.94
N PHE A 187 -4.52 7.50 -7.64
CA PHE A 187 -4.69 7.99 -6.29
C PHE A 187 -5.32 6.94 -5.35
N LEU A 188 -6.28 6.13 -5.80
CA LEU A 188 -6.82 5.01 -5.03
C LEU A 188 -5.73 4.01 -4.64
N MET A 189 -4.84 3.66 -5.57
CA MET A 189 -3.70 2.75 -5.30
C MET A 189 -2.71 3.30 -4.25
N THR A 190 -2.65 4.63 -4.08
CA THR A 190 -1.77 5.22 -3.06
C THR A 190 -2.36 5.12 -1.67
N THR A 191 -3.66 4.82 -1.50
CA THR A 191 -4.29 4.63 -0.18
C THR A 191 -3.69 3.43 0.55
N LEU A 192 -3.66 3.52 1.88
CA LEU A 192 -3.07 2.48 2.74
C LEU A 192 -4.21 1.67 3.35
N ARG A 193 -4.74 0.74 2.56
CA ARG A 193 -5.44 -0.42 3.11
C ARG A 193 -4.35 -1.45 3.40
N ASP A 194 -4.32 -2.02 4.60
CA ASP A 194 -3.34 -3.04 5.01
C ASP A 194 -1.86 -2.62 5.01
N TYR A 195 -1.59 -1.35 5.33
CA TYR A 195 -0.24 -0.79 5.57
C TYR A 195 0.73 -0.79 4.37
N ARG A 196 0.36 -1.32 3.20
CA ARG A 196 1.16 -1.25 1.97
C ARG A 196 0.39 -0.51 0.87
N PRO A 197 0.95 0.56 0.29
CA PRO A 197 0.28 1.26 -0.79
C PRO A 197 0.45 0.45 -2.08
N GLU A 198 -0.67 0.02 -2.66
CA GLU A 198 -0.74 -0.81 -3.87
C GLU A 198 -0.02 -0.17 -5.07
N ILE A 199 0.13 1.15 -5.07
CA ILE A 199 0.87 1.86 -6.11
C ILE A 199 2.30 1.33 -6.25
N LEU A 200 2.95 0.90 -5.16
CA LEU A 200 4.31 0.32 -5.20
C LEU A 200 4.36 -1.02 -5.91
N SER A 201 3.24 -1.74 -5.97
CA SER A 201 3.09 -3.00 -6.69
C SER A 201 2.72 -2.79 -8.16
N TYR A 202 2.34 -1.56 -8.56
CA TYR A 202 2.05 -1.20 -9.94
C TYR A 202 3.33 -0.72 -10.65
N LEU A 203 4.00 -1.63 -11.36
CA LEU A 203 5.32 -1.36 -11.95
C LEU A 203 5.30 -0.26 -13.03
N ASP A 204 4.18 -0.10 -13.74
CA ASP A 204 3.98 0.94 -14.75
C ASP A 204 3.61 2.33 -14.15
N ALA A 205 3.58 2.47 -12.82
CA ALA A 205 3.22 3.73 -12.17
C ALA A 205 4.00 4.96 -12.71
N PRO A 206 5.34 4.92 -12.91
CA PRO A 206 6.05 6.07 -13.49
C PRO A 206 5.57 6.46 -14.90
N ARG A 207 5.27 5.46 -15.75
CA ARG A 207 4.77 5.69 -17.12
C ARG A 207 3.35 6.26 -17.07
N ALA A 208 2.50 5.71 -16.22
CA ALA A 208 1.12 6.16 -16.04
C ALA A 208 1.05 7.59 -15.50
N TYR A 209 1.84 7.94 -14.47
CA TYR A 209 1.89 9.32 -13.95
C TYR A 209 2.46 10.30 -14.98
N ALA A 210 3.48 9.91 -15.75
CA ALA A 210 4.01 10.77 -16.81
C ALA A 210 2.97 11.01 -17.92
N ALA A 211 2.22 9.99 -18.30
CA ALA A 211 1.14 10.12 -19.28
C ALA A 211 -0.03 10.95 -18.73
N PHE A 212 -0.40 10.76 -17.46
CA PHE A 212 -1.39 11.57 -16.76
C PHE A 212 -0.98 13.05 -16.71
N ALA A 213 0.28 13.34 -16.36
CA ALA A 213 0.80 14.70 -16.31
C ALA A 213 0.76 15.42 -17.67
N ARG A 214 1.04 14.70 -18.78
CA ARG A 214 0.88 15.23 -20.14
C ARG A 214 -0.60 15.52 -20.48
N GLY A 215 -1.50 14.63 -20.09
CA GLY A 215 -2.94 14.78 -20.33
C GLY A 215 -3.64 15.78 -19.41
N ALA A 216 -3.00 16.19 -18.31
CA ALA A 216 -3.61 17.03 -17.27
C ALA A 216 -4.18 18.36 -17.80
N GLY A 217 -3.59 18.91 -18.87
CA GLY A 217 -4.07 20.14 -19.51
C GLY A 217 -5.43 20.02 -20.20
N LEU A 218 -5.97 18.81 -20.38
CA LEU A 218 -7.32 18.56 -20.91
C LEU A 218 -8.41 18.61 -19.84
N LEU A 219 -8.04 18.56 -18.56
CA LEU A 219 -9.01 18.55 -17.48
C LEU A 219 -9.65 19.92 -17.31
N PRO A 220 -10.99 20.02 -17.24
CA PRO A 220 -11.64 21.26 -16.86
C PRO A 220 -11.34 21.59 -15.39
N ALA A 221 -11.30 22.88 -15.04
CA ALA A 221 -10.96 23.37 -13.70
C ALA A 221 -12.09 23.18 -12.65
N THR A 222 -12.56 21.96 -12.48
CA THR A 222 -13.56 21.59 -11.46
C THR A 222 -12.90 21.34 -10.10
N LEU A 223 -13.68 21.36 -9.01
CA LEU A 223 -13.16 21.04 -7.67
C LEU A 223 -12.53 19.63 -7.61
N ASP A 224 -13.16 18.65 -8.26
CA ASP A 224 -12.66 17.28 -8.40
C ASP A 224 -11.28 17.22 -9.05
N HIS A 225 -11.11 17.91 -10.19
CA HIS A 225 -9.84 17.88 -10.89
C HIS A 225 -8.77 18.69 -10.17
N HIS A 226 -9.13 19.74 -9.43
CA HIS A 226 -8.21 20.41 -8.52
C HIS A 226 -7.68 19.44 -7.47
N ALA A 227 -8.58 18.70 -6.82
CA ALA A 227 -8.19 17.75 -5.80
C ALA A 227 -7.33 16.61 -6.36
N LEU A 228 -7.65 16.15 -7.57
CA LEU A 228 -6.90 15.14 -8.29
C LEU A 228 -5.45 15.59 -8.60
N LEU A 229 -5.28 16.77 -9.20
CA LEU A 229 -3.97 17.29 -9.57
C LEU A 229 -3.11 17.59 -8.32
N LEU A 230 -3.71 18.20 -7.29
CA LEU A 230 -2.99 18.47 -6.04
C LEU A 230 -2.57 17.19 -5.33
N SER A 231 -3.42 16.17 -5.32
CA SER A 231 -3.09 14.85 -4.77
C SER A 231 -1.94 14.21 -5.54
N ALA A 232 -1.96 14.26 -6.88
CA ALA A 232 -0.86 13.75 -7.71
C ALA A 232 0.46 14.49 -7.41
N VAL A 233 0.43 15.82 -7.28
CA VAL A 233 1.63 16.61 -6.95
C VAL A 233 2.17 16.25 -5.57
N GLN A 234 1.32 16.09 -4.55
CA GLN A 234 1.74 15.64 -3.22
C GLN A 234 2.38 14.25 -3.25
N GLU A 235 1.75 13.31 -3.96
CA GLU A 235 2.21 11.93 -4.08
C GLU A 235 3.56 11.84 -4.81
N LEU A 236 3.78 12.65 -5.84
CA LEU A 236 5.06 12.73 -6.57
C LEU A 236 6.16 13.46 -5.80
N SER A 237 5.79 14.37 -4.90
CA SER A 237 6.75 15.15 -4.11
C SER A 237 7.24 14.39 -2.88
N THR A 238 6.32 13.69 -2.20
CA THR A 238 6.58 13.13 -0.87
C THR A 238 5.93 11.77 -0.62
N GLY A 239 5.03 11.32 -1.51
CA GLY A 239 4.28 10.08 -1.33
C GLY A 239 5.07 8.81 -1.65
N PRO A 240 4.45 7.62 -1.51
CA PRO A 240 5.10 6.35 -1.82
C PRO A 240 5.59 6.26 -3.26
N THR A 241 4.97 7.01 -4.18
CA THR A 241 5.35 6.99 -5.59
C THR A 241 6.80 7.43 -5.84
N VAL A 242 7.38 8.20 -4.91
CA VAL A 242 8.79 8.59 -4.90
C VAL A 242 9.73 7.38 -4.88
N LEU A 243 9.28 6.23 -4.34
CA LEU A 243 10.07 5.01 -4.20
C LEU A 243 10.17 4.19 -5.50
N HIS A 244 9.44 4.54 -6.56
CA HIS A 244 9.57 3.87 -7.85
C HIS A 244 10.89 4.20 -8.55
N ALA A 245 11.32 3.31 -9.44
CA ALA A 245 12.43 3.54 -10.36
C ALA A 245 12.00 4.46 -11.52
N TRP A 246 11.90 5.76 -11.27
CA TRP A 246 11.49 6.76 -12.27
C TRP A 246 12.46 6.90 -13.46
N GLY A 247 13.72 6.53 -13.28
CA GLY A 247 14.79 6.94 -14.20
C GLY A 247 15.12 8.44 -14.09
N PRO A 248 16.16 8.92 -14.78
CA PRO A 248 16.64 10.29 -14.64
C PRO A 248 15.59 11.33 -15.06
N GLY A 249 15.27 12.30 -14.20
CA GLY A 249 14.47 13.49 -14.50
C GLY A 249 12.98 13.30 -14.79
N ARG A 250 12.50 12.05 -14.96
CA ARG A 250 11.12 11.79 -15.37
C ARG A 250 10.10 12.24 -14.32
N ARG A 251 10.42 12.08 -13.03
CA ARG A 251 9.56 12.50 -11.92
C ARG A 251 9.44 14.03 -11.89
N GLU A 252 10.56 14.73 -11.99
CA GLU A 252 10.64 16.19 -11.99
C GLU A 252 9.90 16.78 -13.19
N ALA A 253 9.99 16.14 -14.37
CA ALA A 253 9.24 16.52 -15.55
C ALA A 253 7.72 16.37 -15.35
N ALA A 254 7.26 15.23 -14.83
CA ALA A 254 5.84 15.03 -14.51
C ALA A 254 5.34 16.04 -13.47
N LEU A 255 6.12 16.28 -12.41
CA LEU A 255 5.80 17.29 -11.38
C LEU A 255 5.69 18.69 -12.00
N SER A 256 6.64 19.05 -12.86
CA SER A 256 6.68 20.36 -13.54
C SER A 256 5.46 20.56 -14.43
N GLN A 257 5.05 19.54 -15.18
CA GLN A 257 3.85 19.58 -16.03
C GLN A 257 2.58 19.78 -15.20
N LEU A 258 2.39 19.04 -14.11
CA LEU A 258 1.23 19.19 -13.22
C LEU A 258 1.19 20.58 -12.58
N MET A 259 2.34 21.08 -12.10
CA MET A 259 2.44 22.43 -11.54
C MET A 259 2.18 23.51 -12.59
N ALA A 260 2.59 23.30 -13.85
CA ALA A 260 2.31 24.24 -14.94
C ALA A 260 0.81 24.37 -15.19
N VAL A 261 0.06 23.25 -15.20
CA VAL A 261 -1.41 23.27 -15.30
C VAL A 261 -2.03 24.04 -14.15
N LEU A 262 -1.64 23.73 -12.90
CA LEU A 262 -2.18 24.40 -11.71
C LEU A 262 -1.87 25.91 -11.67
N ARG A 263 -0.82 26.38 -12.37
CA ARG A 263 -0.47 27.81 -12.46
C ARG A 263 -1.26 28.58 -13.50
N ARG A 264 -2.01 27.93 -14.39
CA ARG A 264 -2.80 28.65 -15.40
C ARG A 264 -3.95 29.44 -14.75
N PRO A 265 -4.37 30.59 -15.30
CA PRO A 265 -5.36 31.47 -14.69
C PRO A 265 -6.70 30.80 -14.38
N GLU A 266 -7.16 29.90 -15.25
CA GLU A 266 -8.41 29.17 -15.09
C GLU A 266 -8.42 28.24 -13.86
N TRP A 267 -7.25 27.89 -13.33
CA TRP A 267 -7.12 27.11 -12.11
C TRP A 267 -7.02 27.99 -10.86
N TRP A 268 -6.94 29.32 -10.96
CA TRP A 268 -6.77 30.19 -9.78
C TRP A 268 -8.04 30.32 -8.96
N VAL A 269 -9.18 30.35 -9.65
CA VAL A 269 -10.49 30.38 -9.03
C VAL A 269 -10.87 28.95 -8.66
N VAL A 270 -10.71 28.60 -7.39
CA VAL A 270 -11.31 27.36 -6.86
C VAL A 270 -12.82 27.59 -6.89
N PRO A 271 -13.59 26.79 -7.65
CA PRO A 271 -15.04 26.98 -7.72
C PRO A 271 -15.60 27.01 -6.30
N ASP A 272 -16.35 28.06 -5.97
CA ASP A 272 -17.16 28.07 -4.76
C ASP A 272 -18.22 27.00 -5.00
N GLY A 273 -18.05 25.85 -4.35
CA GLY A 273 -19.02 24.78 -4.47
C GLY A 273 -20.36 25.28 -3.95
N GLU A 274 -21.33 25.40 -4.84
CA GLU A 274 -22.73 25.69 -4.50
C GLU A 274 -23.29 24.49 -3.73
N GLY A 275 -23.05 24.48 -2.42
CA GLY A 275 -23.49 23.39 -1.55
C GLY A 275 -23.14 23.70 -0.11
N ASP A 276 -24.16 23.90 0.72
CA ASP A 276 -23.99 24.08 2.17
C ASP A 276 -23.57 22.77 2.87
N GLU A 277 -23.43 21.68 2.10
CA GLU A 277 -22.88 20.42 2.56
C GLU A 277 -21.49 20.63 3.15
N SER A 278 -21.38 20.31 4.45
CA SER A 278 -20.15 20.52 5.20
C SER A 278 -18.92 19.79 4.64
N GLY A 279 -19.10 18.80 3.76
CA GLY A 279 -18.04 18.12 3.02
C GLY A 279 -17.41 18.98 1.93
N VAL A 280 -18.22 19.65 1.11
CA VAL A 280 -17.76 20.49 -0.02
C VAL A 280 -16.92 21.65 0.50
N ARG A 281 -17.41 22.37 1.52
CA ARG A 281 -16.66 23.47 2.17
C ARG A 281 -15.30 23.02 2.71
N TRP A 282 -15.24 21.84 3.32
CA TRP A 282 -13.98 21.31 3.85
C TRP A 282 -13.01 20.95 2.73
N ARG A 283 -13.51 20.41 1.62
CA ARG A 283 -12.72 20.11 0.41
C ARG A 283 -12.19 21.35 -0.29
N VAL A 284 -13.01 22.39 -0.45
CA VAL A 284 -12.58 23.69 -0.97
C VAL A 284 -11.47 24.29 -0.09
N ALA A 285 -11.64 24.28 1.23
CA ALA A 285 -10.63 24.76 2.16
C ALA A 285 -9.33 23.95 2.08
N TRP A 286 -9.43 22.63 1.93
CA TRP A 286 -8.27 21.76 1.72
C TRP A 286 -7.55 22.10 0.40
N VAL A 287 -8.27 22.22 -0.73
CA VAL A 287 -7.70 22.61 -2.03
C VAL A 287 -6.94 23.93 -1.93
N ARG A 288 -7.53 24.96 -1.32
CA ARG A 288 -6.89 26.27 -1.12
C ARG A 288 -5.58 26.16 -0.31
N ARG A 289 -5.61 25.46 0.83
CA ARG A 289 -4.41 25.26 1.67
C ARG A 289 -3.32 24.46 0.95
N THR A 290 -3.70 23.34 0.34
CA THR A 290 -2.75 22.45 -0.35
C THR A 290 -2.13 23.12 -1.56
N ARG A 291 -2.91 23.89 -2.33
CA ARG A 291 -2.40 24.70 -3.44
C ARG A 291 -1.35 25.70 -2.95
N ALA A 292 -1.66 26.47 -1.91
CA ALA A 292 -0.70 27.42 -1.32
C ALA A 292 0.59 26.73 -0.86
N GLN A 293 0.48 25.53 -0.27
CA GLN A 293 1.64 24.73 0.15
C GLN A 293 2.48 24.23 -1.04
N VAL A 294 1.83 23.81 -2.13
CA VAL A 294 2.48 23.21 -3.30
C VAL A 294 3.11 24.27 -4.22
N LEU A 295 2.42 25.39 -4.43
CA LEU A 295 2.86 26.47 -5.32
C LEU A 295 3.66 27.57 -4.61
N GLY A 296 3.67 27.56 -3.27
CA GLY A 296 4.44 28.49 -2.46
C GLY A 296 5.95 28.44 -2.75
N ALA A 297 6.66 29.50 -2.35
CA ALA A 297 8.07 29.66 -2.61
C ALA A 297 8.89 28.43 -2.16
N PRO A 298 9.87 27.96 -2.96
CA PRO A 298 10.78 26.92 -2.53
C PRO A 298 11.41 27.31 -1.20
N GLN A 299 11.22 26.51 -0.15
CA GLN A 299 11.81 26.82 1.15
C GLN A 299 13.35 26.77 1.07
N ALA A 300 13.98 27.66 1.85
CA ALA A 300 15.40 27.95 1.78
C ALA A 300 16.28 26.68 1.68
N PRO A 301 17.18 26.61 0.69
CA PRO A 301 18.09 25.48 0.55
C PRO A 301 19.04 25.42 1.76
N GLY A 302 18.79 24.49 2.69
CA GLY A 302 19.63 24.33 3.88
C GLY A 302 19.12 23.35 4.93
N ALA A 303 17.81 23.06 4.98
CA ALA A 303 17.26 22.09 5.92
C ALA A 303 17.63 20.65 5.52
N ARG A 304 18.51 20.00 6.30
CA ARG A 304 18.96 18.61 6.08
C ARG A 304 17.86 17.55 6.21
N LEU A 305 16.80 17.85 6.97
CA LEU A 305 15.63 16.98 7.17
C LEU A 305 14.35 17.78 6.90
N ARG A 306 13.50 17.26 6.02
CA ARG A 306 12.17 17.80 5.76
C ARG A 306 11.13 16.79 6.20
N ILE A 307 10.35 17.18 7.20
CA ILE A 307 9.14 16.47 7.61
C ILE A 307 7.97 17.14 6.91
N ALA A 308 7.30 16.42 6.02
CA ALA A 308 6.13 16.93 5.34
C ALA A 308 4.89 16.18 5.83
N ILE A 309 3.94 16.92 6.38
CA ILE A 309 2.65 16.39 6.80
C ILE A 309 1.63 16.77 5.72
N HIS A 310 1.03 15.76 5.11
CA HIS A 310 0.01 15.95 4.08
C HIS A 310 -1.32 15.41 4.56
N GLU A 311 -2.34 16.27 4.50
CA GLU A 311 -3.73 15.87 4.54
C GLU A 311 -4.13 15.41 3.13
N ARG A 312 -4.77 14.25 3.02
CA ARG A 312 -5.35 13.79 1.77
C ARG A 312 -6.63 14.53 1.43
N ASP A 313 -7.04 14.41 0.16
CA ASP A 313 -8.37 14.80 -0.28
C ASP A 313 -9.44 14.27 0.69
N PRO A 314 -10.21 15.18 1.29
CA PRO A 314 -11.37 14.89 2.12
C PRO A 314 -12.35 13.83 1.67
N GLU A 315 -12.57 13.75 0.36
CA GLU A 315 -13.56 12.86 -0.22
C GLU A 315 -13.14 11.40 -0.11
N ILE A 316 -11.84 11.14 -0.04
CA ILE A 316 -11.32 9.80 0.20
C ILE A 316 -11.54 9.42 1.65
N ARG A 317 -12.49 8.51 1.85
CA ARG A 317 -12.75 7.94 3.16
C ARG A 317 -11.88 6.71 3.40
N PRO A 318 -11.35 6.56 4.63
CA PRO A 318 -11.35 7.52 5.72
C PRO A 318 -10.26 8.59 5.54
N PRO A 319 -10.46 9.80 6.09
CA PRO A 319 -9.46 10.86 6.04
C PRO A 319 -8.17 10.37 6.70
N SER A 320 -7.07 10.36 5.92
CA SER A 320 -5.77 9.93 6.41
C SER A 320 -4.78 11.10 6.39
N ARG A 321 -4.13 11.35 7.53
CA ARG A 321 -2.92 12.18 7.60
C ARG A 321 -1.69 11.29 7.40
N ARG A 322 -0.73 11.78 6.64
CA ARG A 322 0.56 11.12 6.43
C ARG A 322 1.69 12.02 6.85
N VAL A 323 2.66 11.45 7.54
CA VAL A 323 3.91 12.12 7.88
C VAL A 323 5.01 11.44 7.08
N PHE A 324 5.65 12.20 6.19
CA PHE A 324 6.78 11.74 5.41
C PHE A 324 8.05 12.41 5.90
N LEU A 325 9.11 11.61 6.04
CA LEU A 325 10.45 12.06 6.36
C LEU A 325 11.27 11.95 5.08
N SER A 326 11.69 13.10 4.54
CA SER A 326 12.60 13.15 3.40
C SER A 326 13.93 13.77 3.84
N THR A 327 15.03 13.09 3.57
CA THR A 327 16.38 13.64 3.72
C THR A 327 16.75 14.31 2.41
N GLY A 328 17.07 15.61 2.44
CA GLY A 328 17.31 16.43 1.25
C GLY A 328 18.61 16.13 0.50
N VAL A 329 19.14 14.91 0.59
CA VAL A 329 20.40 14.54 -0.06
C VAL A 329 20.13 14.36 -1.55
N ARG A 330 20.58 15.32 -2.37
CA ARG A 330 20.71 15.13 -3.82
C ARG A 330 21.63 13.92 -4.02
N SER A 331 21.09 12.84 -4.57
CA SER A 331 21.91 11.71 -5.00
C SER A 331 22.70 12.15 -6.24
N SER A 332 23.87 12.75 -6.03
CA SER A 332 24.90 12.84 -7.07
C SER A 332 25.43 11.42 -7.28
N ARG A 333 24.75 10.66 -8.12
CA ARG A 333 25.18 9.32 -8.51
C ARG A 333 26.10 9.50 -9.72
N THR A 334 27.40 9.47 -9.47
CA THR A 334 28.40 9.25 -10.49
C THR A 334 28.07 7.94 -11.21
N THR A 335 27.91 8.03 -12.52
CA THR A 335 27.64 6.95 -13.45
C THR A 335 28.81 5.97 -13.47
N SER A 336 28.57 4.75 -13.01
CA SER A 336 29.33 3.56 -13.43
C SER A 336 28.36 2.71 -14.25
N ALA A 337 28.75 2.47 -15.50
CA ALA A 337 28.01 1.73 -16.50
C ALA A 337 28.11 0.21 -16.25
N GLY A 338 27.00 -0.49 -16.53
CA GLY A 338 27.00 -1.83 -17.14
C GLY A 338 27.59 -3.00 -16.36
N GLY A 339 26.75 -3.71 -15.60
CA GLY A 339 27.00 -5.10 -15.20
C GLY A 339 25.77 -5.69 -14.49
N PRO A 340 25.32 -6.91 -14.84
CA PRO A 340 24.18 -7.55 -14.17
C PRO A 340 24.55 -7.92 -12.72
N PRO A 341 23.58 -7.90 -11.78
CA PRO A 341 23.88 -8.18 -10.38
C PRO A 341 24.12 -9.68 -10.17
N THR A 342 25.37 -10.08 -9.92
CA THR A 342 25.68 -11.39 -9.35
C THR A 342 25.17 -11.49 -7.91
N PRO A 343 24.59 -12.63 -7.49
CA PRO A 343 24.09 -12.79 -6.13
C PRO A 343 25.24 -12.88 -5.13
N ARG A 344 25.15 -12.08 -4.06
CA ARG A 344 26.06 -12.13 -2.92
C ARG A 344 26.00 -13.52 -2.27
N ARG A 345 27.10 -14.26 -2.33
CA ARG A 345 27.32 -15.46 -1.52
C ARG A 345 27.31 -15.08 -0.04
N SER A 346 26.46 -15.80 0.68
CA SER A 346 26.44 -15.95 2.13
C SER A 346 27.79 -16.50 2.61
N CYS A 347 28.47 -15.77 3.48
CA CYS A 347 29.60 -16.28 4.27
C CYS A 347 29.11 -16.51 5.70
N CYS A 348 28.58 -17.70 5.96
CA CYS A 348 28.43 -18.24 7.31
C CYS A 348 28.81 -19.72 7.27
N SER A 349 30.07 -20.04 7.55
CA SER A 349 30.47 -21.34 8.11
C SER A 349 31.28 -21.07 9.39
N PRO A 350 31.08 -21.88 10.45
CA PRO A 350 31.73 -21.68 11.73
C PRO A 350 33.08 -22.43 11.77
N ALA A 351 34.13 -21.74 12.18
CA ALA A 351 35.38 -22.36 12.64
C ALA A 351 36.03 -21.47 13.71
N PRO A 352 36.75 -22.05 14.69
CA PRO A 352 37.03 -21.40 15.98
C PRO A 352 38.23 -20.45 15.90
N CYS A 353 38.07 -19.24 16.45
CA CYS A 353 39.17 -18.28 16.60
C CYS A 353 40.00 -18.57 17.86
N GLY A 354 41.28 -18.88 17.66
CA GLY A 354 42.32 -18.71 18.69
C GLY A 354 42.70 -17.23 18.88
N PRO A 355 43.45 -16.88 19.95
CA PRO A 355 43.61 -15.51 20.38
C PRO A 355 44.81 -14.87 19.70
N ARG A 356 44.64 -13.66 19.15
CA ARG A 356 45.76 -12.73 18.97
C ARG A 356 45.34 -11.30 19.19
N THR A 357 46.05 -10.72 20.13
CA THR A 357 46.09 -9.33 20.57
C THR A 357 46.51 -8.41 19.43
N ASN A 358 45.81 -7.30 19.22
CA ASN A 358 46.45 -5.99 19.18
C ASN A 358 45.45 -4.84 19.33
N ARG A 359 45.83 -3.91 20.22
CA ARG A 359 45.17 -2.65 20.53
C ARG A 359 45.35 -1.66 19.39
N ALA A 360 44.28 -1.00 18.98
CA ALA A 360 44.35 0.37 18.51
C ALA A 360 43.12 1.13 19.04
N ARG A 361 43.38 2.15 19.87
CA ARG A 361 42.39 3.08 20.41
C ARG A 361 42.08 4.15 19.37
N CYS A 362 40.81 4.35 19.06
CA CYS A 362 40.29 5.65 18.67
C CYS A 362 39.10 5.98 19.57
N GLY A 363 39.28 6.96 20.43
CA GLY A 363 38.25 7.46 21.34
C GLY A 363 37.50 8.63 20.71
N LEU A 364 36.16 8.59 20.82
CA LEU A 364 35.29 9.77 20.85
C LEU A 364 34.04 9.43 21.70
N PRO A 365 33.44 10.41 22.40
CA PRO A 365 32.55 10.17 23.53
C PRO A 365 31.14 9.73 23.14
N ARG A 366 30.61 8.75 23.89
CA ARG A 366 29.22 8.30 23.84
C ARG A 366 28.30 9.37 24.45
N ARG A 367 27.48 10.03 23.62
CA ARG A 367 26.23 10.64 24.09
C ARG A 367 25.12 9.58 24.06
N THR A 368 24.52 9.33 25.22
CA THR A 368 23.36 8.46 25.41
C THR A 368 22.12 9.10 24.78
N ALA A 369 21.85 8.73 23.53
CA ALA A 369 20.53 8.94 22.94
C ALA A 369 19.59 7.83 23.43
N ARG A 370 18.52 8.21 24.15
CA ARG A 370 17.40 7.31 24.44
C ARG A 370 16.79 6.86 23.11
N ARG A 371 17.01 5.60 22.74
CA ARG A 371 16.30 4.94 21.64
C ARG A 371 14.84 4.80 22.02
N ALA A 372 13.97 5.49 21.29
CA ALA A 372 12.58 5.07 21.18
C ALA A 372 12.55 3.74 20.41
N VAL A 373 11.85 2.76 20.97
CA VAL A 373 11.67 1.44 20.37
C VAL A 373 10.79 1.59 19.13
N ALA A 374 11.42 1.54 17.95
CA ALA A 374 10.74 1.33 16.68
C ALA A 374 10.57 -0.19 16.48
N GLY A 375 9.33 -0.66 16.35
CA GLY A 375 9.05 -2.04 15.99
C GLY A 375 9.69 -2.37 14.65
N ARG A 376 10.52 -3.41 14.60
CA ARG A 376 11.08 -3.94 13.36
C ARG A 376 9.94 -4.48 12.51
N CYS A 377 9.66 -3.84 11.37
CA CYS A 377 9.07 -4.55 10.24
C CYS A 377 10.15 -5.45 9.63
N MET A 378 9.89 -6.75 9.57
CA MET A 378 10.73 -7.69 8.82
C MET A 378 10.42 -7.55 7.32
N SER A 379 10.95 -6.52 6.69
CA SER A 379 11.16 -6.43 5.24
C SER A 379 12.10 -5.28 4.91
N PRO A 380 13.05 -5.45 3.98
CA PRO A 380 14.01 -4.42 3.64
C PRO A 380 13.40 -3.42 2.65
N CYS A 381 12.71 -2.40 3.15
CA CYS A 381 12.26 -1.26 2.34
C CYS A 381 12.77 0.04 2.98
N GLY A 382 13.63 0.77 2.28
CA GLY A 382 14.37 1.96 2.76
C GLY A 382 13.55 3.25 2.94
N GLY A 383 12.36 3.17 3.55
CA GLY A 383 11.55 4.35 3.88
C GLY A 383 10.71 4.11 5.13
N THR A 384 11.01 4.81 6.22
CA THR A 384 10.20 4.76 7.46
C THR A 384 9.07 5.77 7.35
N GLY A 385 7.90 5.34 6.92
CA GLY A 385 6.66 6.12 7.02
C GLY A 385 6.02 5.93 8.40
N ILE A 386 5.76 7.01 9.14
CA ILE A 386 5.01 6.96 10.39
C ILE A 386 3.62 7.54 10.12
N ARG A 387 2.57 6.77 10.38
CA ARG A 387 1.20 7.30 10.39
C ARG A 387 0.91 7.82 11.79
N SER A 388 0.50 9.09 11.89
CA SER A 388 -0.15 9.61 13.09
C SER A 388 -1.63 9.84 12.80
N SER A 389 -2.49 9.09 13.47
CA SER A 389 -3.91 9.42 13.63
C SER A 389 -4.05 10.22 14.92
N GLY A 390 -4.15 11.54 14.83
CA GLY A 390 -4.32 12.42 15.99
C GLY A 390 -4.83 13.82 15.61
N PRO A 391 -5.56 14.51 16.50
CA PRO A 391 -6.00 15.89 16.29
C PRO A 391 -4.82 16.87 16.47
N ALA A 392 -5.00 18.08 15.92
CA ALA A 392 -4.03 19.17 15.98
C ALA A 392 -4.15 19.93 17.32
N GLY A 393 -3.02 20.23 17.96
CA GLY A 393 -2.91 21.12 19.12
C GLY A 393 -2.36 20.45 20.38
N GLU A 394 -1.34 21.08 20.97
CA GLU A 394 -0.69 20.80 22.26
C GLU A 394 0.28 19.59 22.34
N ALA A 395 1.55 19.88 22.05
CA ALA A 395 2.67 19.18 22.67
C ALA A 395 3.14 19.99 23.90
N PRO A 396 3.45 19.37 25.06
CA PRO A 396 4.06 20.08 26.16
C PRO A 396 5.57 20.13 25.92
N PHE A 397 6.05 21.23 25.33
CA PHE A 397 7.45 21.63 25.51
C PHE A 397 7.50 22.68 26.64
N ARG A 398 8.10 22.29 27.76
CA ARG A 398 8.43 23.20 28.86
C ARG A 398 9.37 24.30 28.37
N ARG A 399 9.08 25.53 28.80
CA ARG A 399 9.80 26.79 28.56
C ARG A 399 11.33 26.64 28.63
N VAL A 400 12.00 27.18 27.63
CA VAL A 400 13.20 28.00 27.80
C VAL A 400 12.86 29.35 27.19
N ALA A 401 13.04 30.39 28.00
CA ALA A 401 12.61 31.76 27.72
C ALA A 401 13.54 32.49 26.74
N ASP A 402 12.97 33.58 26.21
CA ASP A 402 13.58 34.79 25.67
C ASP A 402 14.33 34.77 24.33
N VAL A 403 13.59 35.14 23.26
CA VAL A 403 14.02 36.18 22.30
C VAL A 403 12.78 36.96 21.85
N ASN A 404 12.77 38.27 22.11
CA ASN A 404 11.78 39.24 21.66
C ASN A 404 11.75 39.37 20.13
N CYS A 405 10.55 39.41 19.54
CA CYS A 405 10.27 40.11 18.28
C CYS A 405 8.83 40.67 18.29
N PRO A 406 8.59 41.85 17.70
CA PRO A 406 7.39 42.64 17.95
C PRO A 406 6.21 42.34 17.02
N ASN A 407 5.06 42.79 17.50
CA ASN A 407 3.70 42.66 16.98
C ASN A 407 3.54 42.83 15.46
N SER A 408 2.70 41.97 14.87
CA SER A 408 1.94 42.29 13.66
C SER A 408 0.55 41.67 13.80
N ALA A 409 -0.41 42.52 14.16
CA ALA A 409 -1.82 42.19 14.22
C ALA A 409 -2.37 42.12 12.78
N SER A 410 -2.97 40.98 12.40
CA SER A 410 -3.90 40.92 11.29
C SER A 410 -5.12 40.08 11.67
N THR A 411 -6.26 40.73 11.54
CA THR A 411 -7.61 40.35 11.94
C THR A 411 -8.06 39.11 11.14
N HIS A 412 -8.31 38.01 11.85
CA HIS A 412 -9.00 36.83 11.29
C HIS A 412 -10.53 37.01 11.41
N PRO A 413 -11.33 36.72 10.37
CA PRO A 413 -12.77 36.64 10.52
C PRO A 413 -13.14 35.34 11.25
N ARG A 414 -14.02 35.48 12.26
CA ARG A 414 -14.55 34.41 13.11
C ARG A 414 -15.31 33.38 12.28
N THR A 415 -14.77 32.17 12.17
CA THR A 415 -15.55 30.96 11.84
C THR A 415 -16.37 30.53 13.05
N THR A 416 -17.65 30.23 12.84
CA THR A 416 -18.49 29.52 13.83
C THR A 416 -17.92 28.12 14.13
N PRO A 417 -17.77 27.72 15.40
CA PRO A 417 -17.22 26.41 15.74
C PRO A 417 -18.26 25.30 15.55
N ARG A 418 -17.82 24.17 14.97
CA ARG A 418 -18.46 22.86 15.23
C ARG A 418 -18.36 22.59 16.74
N SER A 419 -19.39 21.95 17.30
CA SER A 419 -19.48 21.61 18.73
C SER A 419 -18.15 21.02 19.25
N PRO A 420 -17.55 21.58 20.31
CA PRO A 420 -16.31 21.09 20.92
C PRO A 420 -16.37 19.60 21.30
N VAL A 421 -17.57 19.07 21.52
CA VAL A 421 -17.84 17.69 21.92
C VAL A 421 -17.26 16.68 20.91
N ARG A 422 -17.49 16.87 19.61
CA ARG A 422 -17.10 15.87 18.60
C ARG A 422 -15.59 15.83 18.29
N ARG A 423 -14.84 16.88 18.67
CA ARG A 423 -13.37 16.86 18.59
C ARG A 423 -12.75 16.19 19.81
N ALA A 424 -13.38 16.34 20.97
CA ALA A 424 -12.95 15.68 22.21
C ALA A 424 -13.14 14.16 22.13
N THR A 425 -14.26 13.68 21.57
CA THR A 425 -14.56 12.23 21.44
C THR A 425 -13.50 11.48 20.64
N ARG A 426 -13.13 11.99 19.44
CA ARG A 426 -12.13 11.35 18.58
C ARG A 426 -10.73 11.31 19.19
N ALA A 427 -10.37 12.32 19.98
CA ALA A 427 -9.11 12.33 20.74
C ALA A 427 -9.14 11.29 21.87
N GLY A 428 -10.29 11.13 22.52
CA GLY A 428 -10.57 10.14 23.56
C GLY A 428 -10.33 8.72 23.08
N CYS A 429 -11.00 8.28 22.01
CA CYS A 429 -10.83 6.93 21.47
C CYS A 429 -9.38 6.57 21.12
N GLY A 430 -8.65 7.47 20.44
CA GLY A 430 -7.24 7.25 20.13
C GLY A 430 -6.36 7.14 21.40
N ARG A 431 -6.73 7.80 22.50
CA ARG A 431 -6.05 7.67 23.79
C ARG A 431 -6.40 6.36 24.49
N ALA A 432 -7.69 5.99 24.54
CA ALA A 432 -8.15 4.71 25.09
C ALA A 432 -7.46 3.52 24.41
N ALA A 433 -7.42 3.50 23.08
CA ALA A 433 -6.73 2.46 22.30
C ALA A 433 -5.25 2.28 22.71
N ARG A 434 -4.53 3.40 22.90
CA ARG A 434 -3.11 3.37 23.32
C ARG A 434 -2.94 2.85 24.74
N LEU A 435 -3.85 3.21 25.65
CA LEU A 435 -3.84 2.75 27.04
C LEU A 435 -4.15 1.26 27.12
N VAL A 436 -5.14 0.76 26.37
CA VAL A 436 -5.42 -0.68 26.24
C VAL A 436 -4.19 -1.41 25.71
N ALA A 437 -3.61 -0.96 24.60
CA ALA A 437 -2.42 -1.58 24.03
C ALA A 437 -1.23 -1.61 25.00
N ALA A 438 -1.02 -0.53 25.76
CA ALA A 438 0.01 -0.50 26.80
C ALA A 438 -0.29 -1.50 27.93
N GLY A 439 -1.55 -1.54 28.39
CA GLY A 439 -2.01 -2.45 29.44
C GLY A 439 -1.91 -3.93 29.08
N LEU A 440 -2.18 -4.29 27.82
CA LEU A 440 -2.04 -5.66 27.31
C LEU A 440 -0.57 -6.07 27.16
N ARG A 441 0.30 -5.18 26.68
CA ARG A 441 1.74 -5.44 26.61
C ARG A 441 2.37 -5.55 28.00
N GLY A 442 1.88 -4.79 28.96
CA GLY A 442 2.36 -4.82 30.35
C GLY A 442 1.86 -6.01 31.17
N ARG A 443 0.81 -6.72 30.71
CA ARG A 443 0.20 -7.86 31.39
C ARG A 443 -0.09 -9.00 30.40
N PRO A 444 0.95 -9.65 29.85
CA PRO A 444 0.77 -10.72 28.87
C PRO A 444 -0.05 -11.91 29.41
N ASP A 445 -0.04 -12.14 30.72
CA ASP A 445 -0.78 -13.22 31.37
C ASP A 445 -2.30 -13.12 31.18
N LEU A 446 -2.84 -11.90 31.02
CA LEU A 446 -4.26 -11.69 30.71
C LEU A 446 -4.67 -12.36 29.39
N LEU A 447 -3.76 -12.38 28.41
CA LEU A 447 -4.02 -12.96 27.10
C LEU A 447 -3.65 -14.45 27.06
N ALA A 448 -2.57 -14.82 27.76
CA ALA A 448 -2.12 -16.21 27.86
C ALA A 448 -3.20 -17.12 28.48
N ARG A 449 -3.92 -16.63 29.50
CA ARG A 449 -5.05 -17.34 30.13
C ARG A 449 -6.08 -17.83 29.12
N TRP A 450 -6.37 -17.03 28.09
CA TRP A 450 -7.38 -17.34 27.07
C TRP A 450 -6.77 -17.96 25.81
N SER A 451 -5.46 -18.23 25.79
CA SER A 451 -4.73 -18.66 24.59
C SER A 451 -4.97 -17.74 23.39
N VAL A 452 -4.91 -16.42 23.65
CA VAL A 452 -4.99 -15.38 22.63
C VAL A 452 -3.71 -14.54 22.61
N ARG A 453 -3.43 -13.89 21.50
CA ARG A 453 -2.28 -13.00 21.30
C ARG A 453 -2.76 -11.62 20.89
N PHE A 454 -2.16 -10.59 21.46
CA PHE A 454 -2.45 -9.22 21.04
C PHE A 454 -1.77 -8.91 19.71
N ASP A 455 -2.53 -8.33 18.78
CA ASP A 455 -2.04 -7.90 17.48
C ASP A 455 -1.89 -6.37 17.46
N TRP A 456 -3.01 -5.62 17.51
CA TRP A 456 -2.99 -4.15 17.57
C TRP A 456 -4.23 -3.57 18.27
N ALA A 457 -4.16 -2.29 18.65
CA ALA A 457 -5.33 -1.50 19.06
C ALA A 457 -5.26 -0.10 18.43
N GLY A 458 -6.41 0.41 17.99
CA GLY A 458 -6.53 1.69 17.29
C GLY A 458 -7.97 2.20 17.35
N THR A 459 -8.30 3.18 16.51
CA THR A 459 -9.70 3.57 16.28
C THR A 459 -10.28 2.75 15.13
N ALA A 460 -11.56 2.41 15.16
CA ALA A 460 -12.18 1.67 14.06
C ALA A 460 -12.10 2.47 12.75
N PHE A 461 -11.96 1.74 11.63
CA PHE A 461 -11.78 2.37 10.31
C PHE A 461 -13.07 3.05 9.83
N ARG A 462 -14.22 2.44 10.10
CA ARG A 462 -15.55 2.93 9.70
C ARG A 462 -16.09 3.98 10.67
N ASP A 463 -15.77 3.85 11.95
CA ASP A 463 -16.13 4.81 12.99
C ASP A 463 -14.90 5.26 13.79
N PRO A 464 -14.33 6.44 13.49
CA PRO A 464 -13.19 6.97 14.22
C PRO A 464 -13.49 7.31 15.68
N ASP A 465 -14.77 7.37 16.07
CA ASP A 465 -15.23 7.57 17.44
C ASP A 465 -15.39 6.22 18.17
N GLU A 466 -14.84 5.12 17.65
CA GLU A 466 -14.84 3.82 18.32
C GLU A 466 -13.41 3.31 18.49
N THR A 467 -13.12 2.68 19.64
CA THR A 467 -11.82 2.02 19.88
C THR A 467 -11.91 0.56 19.43
N LEU A 468 -10.96 0.10 18.63
CA LEU A 468 -10.92 -1.26 18.09
C LEU A 468 -9.65 -1.98 18.53
N VAL A 469 -9.80 -3.19 19.07
CA VAL A 469 -8.71 -4.06 19.51
C VAL A 469 -8.73 -5.34 18.69
N SER A 470 -7.60 -5.69 18.08
CA SER A 470 -7.37 -6.93 17.33
C SER A 470 -6.64 -7.94 18.20
N LEU A 471 -7.26 -9.10 18.38
CA LEU A 471 -6.69 -10.26 19.07
C LEU A 471 -6.61 -11.44 18.09
N LEU A 472 -5.62 -12.30 18.26
CA LEU A 472 -5.42 -13.52 17.46
C LEU A 472 -5.56 -14.73 18.36
N HIS A 473 -6.32 -15.72 17.92
CA HIS A 473 -6.51 -16.98 18.62
C HIS A 473 -6.12 -18.12 17.69
N ASP A 474 -5.24 -19.00 18.14
CA ASP A 474 -4.82 -20.18 17.40
C ASP A 474 -5.88 -21.29 17.63
N VAL A 475 -6.61 -21.67 16.58
CA VAL A 475 -7.62 -22.74 16.60
C VAL A 475 -6.92 -24.10 16.40
N GLU A 476 -7.46 -25.18 16.98
CA GLU A 476 -6.88 -26.53 16.96
C GLU A 476 -6.47 -27.01 15.55
N ASP A 477 -7.20 -26.59 14.51
CA ASP A 477 -6.90 -26.89 13.09
C ASP A 477 -5.71 -26.11 12.49
N GLY A 478 -4.87 -25.48 13.33
CA GLY A 478 -3.75 -24.64 12.89
C GLY A 478 -4.18 -23.37 12.13
N HIS A 479 -5.43 -22.94 12.31
CA HIS A 479 -5.95 -21.69 11.76
C HIS A 479 -5.89 -20.58 12.81
N VAL A 480 -5.33 -19.43 12.45
CA VAL A 480 -5.37 -18.24 13.31
C VAL A 480 -6.69 -17.51 13.05
N ARG A 481 -7.56 -17.43 14.05
CA ARG A 481 -8.77 -16.61 14.01
C ARG A 481 -8.49 -15.23 14.58
N GLN A 482 -8.89 -14.19 13.85
CA GLN A 482 -8.82 -12.82 14.33
C GLN A 482 -10.14 -12.45 15.01
N ILE A 483 -10.04 -11.88 16.21
CA ILE A 483 -11.16 -11.32 16.97
C ILE A 483 -11.03 -9.80 16.91
N LEU A 484 -12.06 -9.14 16.40
CA LEU A 484 -12.18 -7.69 16.36
C LEU A 484 -13.10 -7.25 17.48
N TRP A 485 -12.52 -6.70 18.54
CA TRP A 485 -13.25 -6.23 19.72
C TRP A 485 -13.42 -4.71 19.68
N HIS A 486 -14.69 -4.32 19.56
CA HIS A 486 -15.15 -2.95 19.54
C HIS A 486 -15.44 -2.43 20.96
N ILE A 487 -14.79 -1.34 21.35
CA ILE A 487 -14.97 -0.64 22.62
C ILE A 487 -15.64 0.71 22.29
N PRO A 488 -16.93 0.89 22.65
CA PRO A 488 -17.69 2.07 22.27
C PRO A 488 -17.18 3.34 22.96
N GLU A 489 -17.46 4.49 22.35
CA GLU A 489 -17.41 5.81 22.99
C GLU A 489 -18.76 6.09 23.64
N ASP A 490 -18.80 6.02 24.96
CA ASP A 490 -19.97 6.27 25.79
C ASP A 490 -19.83 7.60 26.59
N GLY A 491 -18.82 8.42 26.26
CA GLY A 491 -18.52 9.67 26.94
C GLY A 491 -17.64 9.50 28.18
N THR A 492 -17.28 8.27 28.57
CA THR A 492 -16.38 8.06 29.71
C THR A 492 -14.93 8.41 29.36
N PRO A 493 -14.13 8.90 30.34
CA PRO A 493 -12.73 9.22 30.14
C PRO A 493 -11.95 8.05 29.53
N PRO A 494 -10.99 8.31 28.63
CA PRO A 494 -10.29 7.24 27.93
C PRO A 494 -9.48 6.33 28.87
N GLU A 495 -9.05 6.82 30.03
CA GLU A 495 -8.45 6.02 31.10
C GLU A 495 -9.41 4.98 31.68
N ASP A 496 -10.63 5.41 31.99
CA ASP A 496 -11.65 4.55 32.61
C ASP A 496 -12.14 3.51 31.62
N ARG A 497 -12.29 3.86 30.33
CA ARG A 497 -12.59 2.89 29.27
C ARG A 497 -11.49 1.86 29.11
N ALA A 498 -10.24 2.30 29.10
CA ALA A 498 -9.12 1.38 28.99
C ALA A 498 -9.05 0.44 30.21
N ALA A 499 -9.28 0.95 31.41
CA ALA A 499 -9.33 0.15 32.63
C ALA A 499 -10.50 -0.85 32.61
N ALA A 500 -11.68 -0.41 32.21
CA ALA A 500 -12.87 -1.26 32.08
C ALA A 500 -12.66 -2.37 31.04
N ALA A 501 -12.07 -2.06 29.89
CA ALA A 501 -11.70 -3.03 28.88
C ALA A 501 -10.72 -4.08 29.45
N LEU A 502 -9.64 -3.64 30.09
CA LEU A 502 -8.65 -4.57 30.63
C LEU A 502 -9.19 -5.43 31.78
N ARG A 503 -10.12 -4.90 32.59
CA ARG A 503 -10.85 -5.67 33.61
C ARG A 503 -11.77 -6.70 32.97
N ARG A 504 -12.54 -6.31 31.96
CA ARG A 504 -13.40 -7.24 31.22
C ARG A 504 -12.60 -8.43 30.65
N LEU A 505 -11.43 -8.17 30.07
CA LEU A 505 -10.54 -9.23 29.59
C LEU A 505 -9.99 -10.13 30.71
N SER A 506 -9.95 -9.65 31.96
CA SER A 506 -9.56 -10.49 33.10
C SER A 506 -10.70 -11.39 33.60
N GLU A 507 -11.94 -11.06 33.25
CA GLU A 507 -13.16 -11.70 33.77
C GLU A 507 -13.85 -12.57 32.72
N GLU A 508 -13.80 -12.18 31.44
CA GLU A 508 -14.52 -12.82 30.34
C GLU A 508 -13.57 -13.32 29.23
N ASP A 509 -13.95 -14.42 28.56
CA ASP A 509 -13.23 -14.93 27.39
C ASP A 509 -13.38 -14.00 26.18
N PRO A 510 -12.30 -13.42 25.64
CA PRO A 510 -12.35 -12.54 24.47
C PRO A 510 -12.90 -13.19 23.21
N ARG A 511 -12.93 -14.52 23.11
CA ARG A 511 -13.53 -15.24 21.97
C ARG A 511 -15.03 -14.95 21.84
N ALA A 512 -15.70 -14.54 22.92
CA ALA A 512 -17.10 -14.13 22.91
C ALA A 512 -17.33 -12.67 22.46
N TYR A 513 -16.27 -11.87 22.26
CA TYR A 513 -16.41 -10.45 21.93
C TYR A 513 -16.64 -10.18 20.45
N GLY A 514 -16.27 -11.13 19.57
CA GLY A 514 -16.46 -10.98 18.13
C GLY A 514 -17.91 -11.26 17.72
N ARG A 515 -18.55 -10.28 17.09
CA ARG A 515 -19.77 -10.50 16.30
C ARG A 515 -19.43 -10.71 14.84
#